data_AF-A0A173SR83-F1
#
_entry.id   AF-A0A173SR83-F1
#
_cell.length_a   1.000
_cell.length_b   1.000
_cell.length_c   1.000
_cell.angle_alpha   90.00
_cell.angle_beta   90.00
_cell.angle_gamma   90.00
#
_symmetry.space_group_name_H-M   'P 1'
#
loop_
_entity.id
_entity.type
_entity.pdbx_description
1 polymer ?
#
loop_
_entity_poly.entity_id
_entity_poly.type
_entity_poly.pdbx_seq_one_letter_code
_entity_poly.pdbx_strand_id
1 'polypeptide(L)'
;MSLGIYDAFIFDKSYTMEELTKKIDILRKDVKKTVDIQLHKYVLEKFLYCYFLRENLSTDEILEIAKKETDYDRKMWLQDTAQGQWKSLYRNIVLYIRGKVRNQTRDNLLESLDYNYRAVLFLFAVEGKILCIYSGNSSIIPILEQQKYLSDFQYWNNTDRPKEISEKDWEKRYHLWEKAIGPDYTLHNHGFMMNLYDTSMELFRSNFPFYKESVPDYDDILYRLMDTLYPDIEGDQWADKWNELKRNCPKMDMDGIEQIIKK
;
A
#
# COMPACT_ATOMS: atom_id res chain seq x y z
N MET A 1 16.18 -23.03 11.28
CA MET A 1 15.24 -22.05 10.71
C MET A 1 14.59 -21.30 11.87
N SER A 2 14.57 -19.96 11.85
CA SER A 2 13.83 -19.24 12.89
C SER A 2 12.33 -19.30 12.58
N LEU A 3 11.54 -19.63 13.60
CA LEU A 3 10.10 -19.49 13.61
C LEU A 3 9.78 -17.98 13.64
N GLY A 4 9.55 -17.38 12.48
CA GLY A 4 8.66 -16.22 12.31
C GLY A 4 9.27 -14.80 12.37
N ILE A 5 8.91 -13.98 11.38
CA ILE A 5 8.79 -12.51 11.43
C ILE A 5 7.37 -12.22 10.88
N TYR A 6 6.35 -12.86 11.47
CA TYR A 6 4.97 -12.74 10.97
C TYR A 6 4.04 -12.32 12.10
N ASP A 7 3.13 -11.42 11.78
CA ASP A 7 2.04 -11.02 12.67
C ASP A 7 1.02 -12.13 12.76
N ALA A 8 0.83 -12.69 13.95
CA ALA A 8 -0.08 -13.81 14.15
C ALA A 8 -1.10 -13.52 15.25
N PHE A 9 -2.29 -14.04 15.01
CA PHE A 9 -3.45 -13.91 15.84
C PHE A 9 -4.11 -15.27 16.04
N ILE A 10 -4.84 -15.43 17.12
CA ILE A 10 -5.67 -16.60 17.35
C ILE A 10 -7.12 -16.17 17.49
N PHE A 11 -8.03 -16.95 16.90
CA PHE A 11 -9.45 -16.72 17.10
C PHE A 11 -9.86 -17.10 18.53
N ASP A 12 -10.76 -16.31 19.12
CA ASP A 12 -11.31 -16.51 20.47
C ASP A 12 -12.04 -17.85 20.65
N LYS A 13 -12.58 -18.42 19.56
CA LYS A 13 -13.16 -19.76 19.51
C LYS A 13 -12.98 -20.39 18.13
N SER A 14 -13.33 -21.66 18.03
CA SER A 14 -13.51 -22.32 16.73
C SER A 14 -14.79 -21.81 16.08
N TYR A 15 -14.68 -21.42 14.82
CA TYR A 15 -15.77 -20.91 13.99
C TYR A 15 -16.07 -21.86 12.85
N THR A 16 -17.34 -21.91 12.44
CA THR A 16 -17.71 -22.53 11.17
C THR A 16 -17.20 -21.68 10.00
N MET A 17 -17.07 -22.30 8.82
CA MET A 17 -16.67 -21.57 7.60
C MET A 17 -17.63 -20.42 7.27
N GLU A 18 -18.93 -20.56 7.57
CA GLU A 18 -19.91 -19.50 7.36
C GLU A 18 -19.66 -18.30 8.31
N GLU A 19 -19.43 -18.56 9.59
CA GLU A 19 -19.11 -17.51 10.56
C GLU A 19 -17.78 -16.81 10.24
N LEU A 20 -16.76 -17.57 9.84
CA LEU A 20 -15.47 -17.01 9.40
C LEU A 20 -15.66 -16.11 8.18
N THR A 21 -16.42 -16.56 7.18
CA THR A 21 -16.68 -15.78 5.96
C THR A 21 -17.34 -14.45 6.32
N LYS A 22 -18.37 -14.46 7.17
CA LYS A 22 -19.05 -13.23 7.62
C LYS A 22 -18.10 -12.26 8.32
N LYS A 23 -17.20 -12.75 9.19
CA LYS A 23 -16.21 -11.91 9.86
C LYS A 23 -15.19 -11.33 8.89
N ILE A 24 -14.73 -12.15 7.95
CA ILE A 24 -13.75 -11.75 6.95
C ILE A 24 -14.35 -10.74 5.97
N ASP A 25 -15.63 -10.83 5.65
CA ASP A 25 -16.32 -9.83 4.84
C ASP A 25 -16.46 -8.47 5.54
N ILE A 26 -16.56 -8.45 6.87
CA ILE A 26 -16.47 -7.21 7.65
C ILE A 26 -15.05 -6.65 7.56
N LEU A 27 -14.03 -7.47 7.83
CA LEU A 27 -12.62 -7.08 7.71
C LEU A 27 -12.29 -6.52 6.33
N ARG A 28 -12.77 -7.16 5.26
CA ARG A 28 -12.56 -6.71 3.88
C ARG A 28 -13.04 -5.28 3.65
N LYS A 29 -14.15 -4.86 4.27
CA LYS A 29 -14.67 -3.49 4.13
C LYS A 29 -13.74 -2.48 4.80
N ASP A 30 -13.26 -2.80 6.01
CA ASP A 30 -12.37 -1.92 6.77
C ASP A 30 -10.99 -1.83 6.10
N VAL A 31 -10.42 -2.98 5.71
CA VAL A 31 -9.17 -3.07 4.94
C VAL A 31 -9.26 -2.31 3.63
N LYS A 32 -10.37 -2.46 2.90
CA LYS A 32 -10.56 -1.77 1.63
C LYS A 32 -10.43 -0.27 1.76
N LYS A 33 -11.05 0.35 2.78
CA LYS A 33 -10.95 1.80 2.98
C LYS A 33 -9.48 2.22 3.18
N THR A 34 -8.76 1.52 4.03
CA THR A 34 -7.35 1.83 4.35
C THR A 34 -6.44 1.69 3.13
N VAL A 35 -6.57 0.61 2.37
CA VAL A 35 -5.79 0.40 1.15
C VAL A 35 -6.16 1.43 0.08
N ASP A 36 -7.45 1.71 -0.12
CA ASP A 36 -7.91 2.71 -1.09
C ASP A 36 -7.34 4.11 -0.78
N ILE A 37 -7.27 4.49 0.51
CA ILE A 37 -6.66 5.76 0.94
C ILE A 37 -5.19 5.83 0.55
N GLN A 38 -4.44 4.76 0.72
CA GLN A 38 -3.01 4.70 0.36
C GLN A 38 -2.83 4.77 -1.16
N LEU A 39 -3.60 3.97 -1.92
CA LEU A 39 -3.57 4.02 -3.38
C LEU A 39 -3.95 5.40 -3.90
N HIS A 40 -4.96 6.04 -3.32
CA HIS A 40 -5.34 7.41 -3.68
C HIS A 40 -4.22 8.41 -3.33
N LYS A 41 -3.52 8.26 -2.20
CA LYS A 41 -2.34 9.09 -1.89
C LYS A 41 -1.28 9.00 -2.99
N TYR A 42 -0.95 7.79 -3.45
CA TYR A 42 -0.01 7.60 -4.57
C TYR A 42 -0.49 8.20 -5.90
N VAL A 43 -1.80 8.16 -6.18
CA VAL A 43 -2.39 8.85 -7.33
C VAL A 43 -2.13 10.35 -7.22
N LEU A 44 -2.43 10.93 -6.05
CA LEU A 44 -2.29 12.36 -5.82
C LEU A 44 -0.83 12.81 -5.86
N GLU A 45 0.11 12.01 -5.36
CA GLU A 45 1.54 12.33 -5.45
C GLU A 45 2.04 12.41 -6.89
N LYS A 46 1.62 11.48 -7.75
CA LYS A 46 1.95 11.51 -9.18
C LYS A 46 1.26 12.66 -9.90
N PHE A 47 -0.01 12.91 -9.56
CA PHE A 47 -0.77 14.01 -10.12
C PHE A 47 -0.14 15.36 -9.78
N LEU A 48 0.21 15.58 -8.51
CA LEU A 48 0.84 16.80 -8.04
C LEU A 48 2.25 16.99 -8.59
N TYR A 49 3.02 15.90 -8.75
CA TYR A 49 4.29 15.96 -9.46
C TYR A 49 4.11 16.55 -10.88
N CYS A 50 3.15 16.04 -11.65
CA CYS A 50 2.85 16.56 -12.98
C CYS A 50 2.33 18.01 -12.94
N TYR A 51 1.48 18.33 -11.98
CA TYR A 51 0.96 19.69 -11.79
C TYR A 51 2.10 20.67 -11.53
N PHE A 52 2.99 20.38 -10.57
CA PHE A 52 4.15 21.22 -10.28
C PHE A 52 5.18 21.26 -11.40
N LEU A 53 5.34 20.17 -12.16
CA LEU A 53 6.14 20.19 -13.38
C LEU A 53 5.61 21.25 -14.36
N ARG A 54 4.28 21.36 -14.51
CA ARG A 54 3.66 22.38 -15.37
C ARG A 54 3.83 23.81 -14.87
N GLU A 55 3.87 24.02 -13.56
CA GLU A 55 4.10 25.34 -12.95
C GLU A 55 5.56 25.81 -13.12
N ASN A 56 6.52 24.89 -13.28
CA ASN A 56 7.95 25.22 -13.39
C ASN A 56 8.50 25.13 -14.82
N LEU A 57 7.81 24.47 -15.75
CA LEU A 57 8.24 24.29 -17.14
C LEU A 57 7.21 24.81 -18.14
N SER A 58 7.70 25.27 -19.28
CA SER A 58 6.88 25.57 -20.45
C SER A 58 6.30 24.29 -21.07
N THR A 59 5.24 24.47 -21.88
CA THR A 59 4.64 23.37 -22.65
C THR A 59 5.68 22.66 -23.53
N ASP A 60 6.55 23.41 -24.20
CA ASP A 60 7.56 22.84 -25.11
C ASP A 60 8.59 22.00 -24.36
N GLU A 61 9.06 22.46 -23.19
CA GLU A 61 10.00 21.70 -22.34
C GLU A 61 9.39 20.37 -21.88
N ILE A 62 8.12 20.37 -21.45
CA ILE A 62 7.42 19.14 -21.04
C ILE A 62 7.27 18.18 -22.23
N LEU A 63 7.00 18.69 -23.42
CA LEU A 63 6.91 17.87 -24.63
C LEU A 63 8.27 17.29 -25.04
N GLU A 64 9.37 18.01 -24.82
CA GLU A 64 10.72 17.46 -25.01
C GLU A 64 11.03 16.32 -24.03
N ILE A 65 10.59 16.42 -22.77
CA ILE A 65 10.67 15.30 -21.82
C ILE A 65 9.83 14.12 -22.32
N ALA A 66 8.60 14.36 -22.77
CA ALA A 66 7.70 13.33 -23.27
C ALA A 66 8.23 12.60 -24.52
N LYS A 67 9.06 13.26 -25.34
CA LYS A 67 9.72 12.62 -26.50
C LYS A 67 10.76 11.58 -26.07
N LYS A 68 11.42 11.79 -24.93
CA LYS A 68 12.46 10.91 -24.38
C LYS A 68 11.89 9.80 -23.48
N GLU A 69 10.68 9.98 -22.97
CA GLU A 69 10.01 8.98 -22.13
C GLU A 69 9.66 7.70 -22.93
N THR A 70 9.97 6.56 -22.34
CA THR A 70 9.77 5.23 -22.93
C THR A 70 8.55 4.51 -22.36
N ASP A 71 8.15 4.83 -21.13
CA ASP A 71 6.91 4.32 -20.53
C ASP A 71 5.69 5.00 -21.18
N TYR A 72 4.82 4.19 -21.79
CA TYR A 72 3.66 4.68 -22.53
C TYR A 72 2.71 5.52 -21.67
N ASP A 73 2.43 5.07 -20.44
CA ASP A 73 1.51 5.74 -19.54
C ASP A 73 2.10 7.08 -19.07
N ARG A 74 3.37 7.10 -18.67
CA ARG A 74 4.07 8.35 -18.28
C ARG A 74 4.16 9.34 -19.43
N LYS A 75 4.39 8.87 -20.66
CA LYS A 75 4.37 9.72 -21.85
C LYS A 75 3.01 10.37 -22.06
N MET A 76 1.93 9.61 -21.89
CA MET A 76 0.57 10.14 -21.97
C MET A 76 0.30 11.16 -20.86
N TRP A 77 0.79 10.93 -19.63
CA TRP A 77 0.67 11.87 -18.53
C TRP A 77 1.37 13.20 -18.82
N LEU A 78 2.57 13.17 -19.39
CA LEU A 78 3.30 14.38 -19.77
C LEU A 78 2.56 15.16 -20.88
N GLN A 79 1.93 14.47 -21.83
CA GLN A 79 1.08 15.09 -22.84
C GLN A 79 -0.16 15.77 -22.24
N ASP A 80 -0.88 15.07 -21.36
CA ASP A 80 -2.03 15.63 -20.64
C ASP A 80 -1.59 16.85 -19.79
N THR A 81 -0.42 16.77 -19.15
CA THR A 81 0.18 17.84 -18.36
C THR A 81 0.49 19.07 -19.21
N ALA A 82 1.15 18.89 -20.35
CA ALA A 82 1.50 19.97 -21.28
C ALA A 82 0.25 20.73 -21.78
N GLN A 83 -0.86 20.01 -21.96
CA GLN A 83 -2.16 20.51 -22.43
C GLN A 83 -3.10 20.97 -21.29
N GLY A 84 -2.70 20.82 -20.02
CA GLY A 84 -3.52 21.16 -18.86
C GLY A 84 -4.80 20.31 -18.71
N GLN A 85 -4.79 19.07 -19.23
CA GLN A 85 -5.93 18.14 -19.18
C GLN A 85 -6.00 17.40 -17.84
N TRP A 86 -6.20 18.14 -16.74
CA TRP A 86 -6.08 17.63 -15.37
C TRP A 86 -7.00 16.44 -15.05
N LYS A 87 -8.26 16.51 -15.49
CA LYS A 87 -9.20 15.42 -15.33
C LYS A 87 -8.78 14.13 -16.05
N SER A 88 -8.24 14.27 -17.27
CA SER A 88 -7.71 13.13 -18.05
C SER A 88 -6.49 12.53 -17.35
N LEU A 89 -5.54 13.39 -16.99
CA LEU A 89 -4.32 13.02 -16.30
C LEU A 89 -4.62 12.21 -15.04
N TYR A 90 -5.48 12.74 -14.15
CA TYR A 90 -5.87 12.06 -12.92
C TYR A 90 -6.46 10.68 -13.20
N ARG A 91 -7.41 10.58 -14.14
CA ARG A 91 -8.03 9.31 -14.53
C ARG A 91 -6.99 8.31 -15.05
N ASN A 92 -6.04 8.74 -15.87
CA ASN A 92 -5.01 7.87 -16.45
C ASN A 92 -4.06 7.35 -15.36
N ILE A 93 -3.68 8.19 -14.39
CA ILE A 93 -2.89 7.77 -13.22
C ILE A 93 -3.67 6.75 -12.37
N VAL A 94 -4.97 6.97 -12.15
CA VAL A 94 -5.82 6.01 -11.41
C VAL A 94 -5.85 4.65 -12.10
N LEU A 95 -6.06 4.63 -13.43
CA LEU A 95 -6.10 3.39 -14.20
C LEU A 95 -4.75 2.67 -14.18
N TYR A 96 -3.65 3.40 -14.30
CA TYR A 96 -2.30 2.84 -14.20
C TYR A 96 -2.05 2.17 -12.86
N ILE A 97 -2.29 2.87 -11.74
CA ILE A 97 -2.06 2.34 -10.39
C ILE A 97 -2.94 1.10 -10.15
N ARG A 98 -4.21 1.13 -10.55
CA ARG A 98 -5.12 -0.04 -10.45
C ARG A 98 -4.66 -1.20 -11.33
N GLY A 99 -4.15 -0.92 -12.53
CA GLY A 99 -3.59 -1.91 -13.44
C GLY A 99 -2.38 -2.62 -12.83
N LYS A 100 -1.44 -1.85 -12.24
CA LYS A 100 -0.27 -2.38 -11.54
C LYS A 100 -0.68 -3.29 -10.38
N VAL A 101 -1.56 -2.79 -9.50
CA VAL A 101 -2.13 -3.54 -8.37
C VAL A 101 -2.74 -4.86 -8.82
N ARG A 102 -3.51 -4.87 -9.92
CA ARG A 102 -4.17 -6.09 -10.42
C ARG A 102 -3.16 -7.12 -10.96
N ASN A 103 -2.23 -6.71 -11.80
CA ASN A 103 -1.28 -7.63 -12.45
C ASN A 103 -0.40 -8.32 -11.40
N GLN A 104 0.05 -7.58 -10.41
CA GLN A 104 0.86 -8.12 -9.32
C GLN A 104 0.07 -9.07 -8.39
N THR A 105 -1.24 -8.87 -8.21
CA THR A 105 -2.08 -9.87 -7.49
C THR A 105 -2.20 -11.20 -8.24
N ARG A 106 -1.95 -11.22 -9.57
CA ARG A 106 -1.99 -12.46 -10.37
C ARG A 106 -0.68 -13.21 -10.39
N ASP A 107 0.44 -12.50 -10.33
CA ASP A 107 1.75 -13.11 -10.59
C ASP A 107 2.40 -13.75 -9.36
N ASN A 108 1.87 -13.58 -8.13
CA ASN A 108 2.43 -14.15 -6.88
C ASN A 108 3.93 -13.85 -6.65
N LEU A 109 4.53 -12.94 -7.42
CA LEU A 109 5.95 -12.59 -7.31
C LEU A 109 6.14 -11.75 -6.05
N LEU A 110 6.95 -12.29 -5.13
CA LEU A 110 7.40 -11.69 -3.87
C LEU A 110 8.27 -10.43 -4.06
N GLU A 111 8.29 -9.84 -5.26
CA GLU A 111 9.12 -8.68 -5.55
C GLU A 111 8.57 -7.41 -4.88
N SER A 112 9.51 -6.62 -4.36
CA SER A 112 9.26 -5.39 -3.60
C SER A 112 8.33 -4.45 -4.38
N LEU A 113 7.16 -4.18 -3.80
CA LEU A 113 6.19 -3.24 -4.35
C LEU A 113 6.65 -1.80 -4.06
N ASP A 114 6.48 -0.89 -5.05
CA ASP A 114 6.38 0.55 -4.78
C ASP A 114 5.11 0.89 -3.97
N TYR A 115 4.07 0.03 -4.05
CA TYR A 115 2.76 0.22 -3.42
C TYR A 115 2.43 -0.99 -2.54
N ASN A 116 2.61 -0.89 -1.22
CA ASN A 116 2.34 -2.02 -0.32
C ASN A 116 0.82 -2.23 -0.13
N TYR A 117 0.13 -2.93 -1.04
CA TYR A 117 -1.34 -3.14 -0.97
C TYR A 117 -1.77 -4.57 -0.63
N ARG A 118 -0.82 -5.51 -0.55
CA ARG A 118 -1.09 -6.92 -0.23
C ARG A 118 -1.73 -7.02 1.16
N ALA A 119 -2.81 -7.75 1.31
CA ALA A 119 -3.42 -7.99 2.62
C ALA A 119 -3.98 -9.41 2.66
N VAL A 120 -3.21 -10.34 3.22
CA VAL A 120 -3.50 -11.77 3.18
C VAL A 120 -3.52 -12.35 4.58
N LEU A 121 -4.59 -13.10 4.89
CA LEU A 121 -4.65 -13.96 6.08
C LEU A 121 -4.46 -15.42 5.67
N PHE A 122 -3.59 -16.11 6.38
CA PHE A 122 -3.46 -17.56 6.34
C PHE A 122 -4.16 -18.14 7.58
N LEU A 123 -5.11 -19.04 7.36
CA LEU A 123 -5.88 -19.68 8.42
C LEU A 123 -5.46 -21.14 8.58
N PHE A 124 -5.14 -21.54 9.80
CA PHE A 124 -4.72 -22.89 10.16
C PHE A 124 -5.62 -23.43 11.26
N ALA A 125 -6.32 -24.54 11.00
CA ALA A 125 -7.09 -25.23 12.01
C ALA A 125 -6.17 -26.16 12.81
N VAL A 126 -5.92 -25.83 14.07
CA VAL A 126 -4.96 -26.55 14.92
C VAL A 126 -5.54 -26.77 16.31
N GLU A 127 -5.68 -28.04 16.70
CA GLU A 127 -6.10 -28.47 18.05
C GLU A 127 -7.39 -27.79 18.54
N GLY A 128 -8.41 -27.74 17.68
CA GLY A 128 -9.70 -27.13 18.01
C GLY A 128 -9.64 -25.60 18.15
N LYS A 129 -8.60 -24.97 17.58
CA LYS A 129 -8.44 -23.53 17.45
C LYS A 129 -8.15 -23.16 16.00
N ILE A 130 -8.23 -21.87 15.72
CA ILE A 130 -7.88 -21.31 14.41
C ILE A 130 -6.75 -20.30 14.63
N LEU A 131 -5.55 -20.68 14.20
CA LEU A 131 -4.41 -19.77 14.11
C LEU A 131 -4.52 -18.98 12.82
N CYS A 132 -4.23 -17.69 12.90
CA CYS A 132 -4.27 -16.76 11.79
C CYS A 132 -2.92 -16.07 11.66
N ILE A 133 -2.29 -16.14 10.50
CA ILE A 133 -1.03 -15.44 10.23
C ILE A 133 -1.29 -14.41 9.13
N TYR A 134 -0.95 -13.16 9.40
CA TYR A 134 -1.07 -12.06 8.46
C TYR A 134 0.23 -11.86 7.69
N SER A 135 0.10 -11.54 6.40
CA SER A 135 1.21 -11.14 5.54
C SER A 135 0.79 -10.05 4.57
N GLY A 136 1.58 -8.99 4.49
CA GLY A 136 1.42 -7.89 3.56
C GLY A 136 1.57 -6.53 4.22
N ASN A 137 0.64 -5.64 3.91
CA ASN A 137 0.62 -4.24 4.28
C ASN A 137 0.47 -4.07 5.79
N SER A 138 1.52 -3.57 6.44
CA SER A 138 1.56 -3.40 7.90
C SER A 138 0.50 -2.42 8.42
N SER A 139 -0.01 -1.50 7.59
CA SER A 139 -1.10 -0.59 7.98
C SER A 139 -2.43 -1.29 8.28
N ILE A 140 -2.54 -2.57 7.93
CA ILE A 140 -3.72 -3.40 8.21
C ILE A 140 -3.65 -4.05 9.59
N ILE A 141 -2.44 -4.19 10.17
CA ILE A 141 -2.26 -4.81 11.49
C ILE A 141 -3.14 -4.15 12.57
N PRO A 142 -3.22 -2.80 12.67
CA PRO A 142 -4.11 -2.15 13.64
C PRO A 142 -5.60 -2.50 13.46
N ILE A 143 -6.04 -2.76 12.22
CA ILE A 143 -7.42 -3.19 11.95
C ILE A 143 -7.66 -4.58 12.52
N LEU A 144 -6.68 -5.48 12.40
CA LEU A 144 -6.74 -6.84 12.95
C LEU A 144 -6.71 -6.82 14.48
N GLU A 145 -5.85 -6.00 15.09
CA GLU A 145 -5.71 -5.85 16.55
C GLU A 145 -6.99 -5.30 17.21
N GLN A 146 -7.77 -4.49 16.50
CA GLN A 146 -9.04 -3.95 17.00
C GLN A 146 -10.18 -4.98 17.04
N GLN A 147 -10.01 -6.15 16.40
CA GLN A 147 -11.06 -7.16 16.35
C GLN A 147 -11.16 -7.93 17.66
N LYS A 148 -12.30 -7.83 18.33
CA LYS A 148 -12.56 -8.53 19.61
C LYS A 148 -12.45 -10.05 19.54
N TYR A 149 -12.56 -10.63 18.35
CA TYR A 149 -12.48 -12.08 18.12
C TYR A 149 -11.07 -12.55 17.71
N LEU A 150 -10.11 -11.63 17.61
CA LEU A 150 -8.70 -11.92 17.40
C LEU A 150 -7.91 -11.54 18.65
N SER A 151 -6.93 -12.33 19.01
CA SER A 151 -5.98 -12.01 20.08
C SER A 151 -4.57 -12.26 19.60
N ASP A 152 -3.62 -11.47 20.07
CA ASP A 152 -2.20 -11.67 19.75
C ASP A 152 -1.78 -13.13 20.01
N PHE A 153 -1.08 -13.70 19.03
CA PHE A 153 -0.52 -15.03 19.11
C PHE A 153 0.83 -15.16 18.39
N GLN A 154 1.58 -14.06 18.34
CA GLN A 154 2.93 -14.02 17.78
C GLN A 154 3.88 -14.97 18.55
N TYR A 155 4.80 -15.59 17.81
CA TYR A 155 5.82 -16.46 18.38
C TYR A 155 7.12 -16.36 17.58
N TRP A 156 8.23 -16.17 18.28
CA TRP A 156 9.58 -16.08 17.71
C TRP A 156 10.57 -16.95 18.47
N ASN A 157 11.17 -17.95 17.81
CA ASN A 157 12.14 -18.82 18.50
C ASN A 157 13.56 -18.22 18.59
N ASN A 158 13.81 -17.07 17.99
CA ASN A 158 15.09 -16.39 17.97
C ASN A 158 15.14 -15.15 18.86
N THR A 159 14.07 -14.86 19.62
CA THR A 159 14.01 -13.79 20.60
C THR A 159 13.74 -14.34 21.98
N ASP A 160 14.10 -13.58 23.00
CA ASP A 160 13.66 -13.87 24.36
C ASP A 160 12.13 -13.82 24.45
N ARG A 161 11.56 -14.68 25.30
CA ARG A 161 10.14 -14.66 25.64
C ARG A 161 9.77 -13.29 26.24
N PRO A 162 8.68 -12.64 25.79
CA PRO A 162 8.15 -11.44 26.45
C PRO A 162 7.81 -11.69 27.92
N LYS A 163 8.11 -10.74 28.81
CA LYS A 163 7.95 -10.92 30.26
C LYS A 163 6.50 -11.17 30.66
N GLU A 164 5.57 -10.65 29.86
CA GLU A 164 4.12 -10.68 30.06
C GLU A 164 3.51 -12.06 29.73
N ILE A 165 4.19 -12.90 28.94
CA ILE A 165 3.68 -14.21 28.51
C ILE A 165 4.32 -15.30 29.38
N SER A 166 3.54 -16.16 30.04
CA SER A 166 4.12 -17.24 30.85
C SER A 166 4.95 -18.23 30.00
N GLU A 167 5.94 -18.90 30.61
CA GLU A 167 6.74 -19.93 29.92
C GLU A 167 5.87 -21.04 29.33
N LYS A 168 4.88 -21.49 30.10
CA LYS A 168 3.88 -22.48 29.65
C LYS A 168 3.08 -21.99 28.44
N ASP A 169 2.67 -20.73 28.41
CA ASP A 169 1.96 -20.17 27.25
C ASP A 169 2.88 -19.99 26.04
N TRP A 170 4.16 -19.69 26.27
CA TRP A 170 5.17 -19.57 25.22
C TRP A 170 5.46 -20.93 24.56
N GLU A 171 5.64 -21.99 25.36
CA GLU A 171 5.78 -23.36 24.85
C GLU A 171 4.53 -23.81 24.10
N LYS A 172 3.34 -23.42 24.58
CA LYS A 172 2.09 -23.71 23.87
C LYS A 172 2.00 -22.98 22.53
N ARG A 173 2.47 -21.73 22.46
CA ARG A 173 2.57 -20.99 21.19
C ARG A 173 3.52 -21.71 20.24
N TYR A 174 4.72 -22.08 20.69
CA TYR A 174 5.69 -22.88 19.92
C TYR A 174 5.04 -24.14 19.32
N HIS A 175 4.41 -24.96 20.17
CA HIS A 175 3.79 -26.22 19.75
C HIS A 175 2.70 -26.03 18.68
N LEU A 176 1.83 -25.03 18.87
CA LEU A 176 0.77 -24.74 17.89
C LEU A 176 1.33 -24.21 16.58
N TRP A 177 2.38 -23.39 16.63
CA TRP A 177 3.08 -22.91 15.44
C TRP A 177 3.79 -24.04 14.68
N GLU A 178 4.54 -24.90 15.38
CA GLU A 178 5.21 -26.05 14.77
C GLU A 178 4.21 -27.01 14.12
N LYS A 179 3.04 -27.22 14.74
CA LYS A 179 1.97 -28.03 14.16
C LYS A 179 1.24 -27.35 13.00
N ALA A 180 1.16 -26.01 13.01
CA ALA A 180 0.46 -25.24 11.98
C ALA A 180 1.25 -25.14 10.68
N ILE A 181 2.56 -24.91 10.76
CA ILE A 181 3.40 -24.56 9.61
C ILE A 181 4.69 -25.37 9.51
N GLY A 182 5.00 -26.21 10.48
CA GLY A 182 6.16 -27.10 10.41
C GLY A 182 5.93 -28.28 9.46
N PRO A 183 7.01 -28.94 9.00
CA PRO A 183 8.41 -28.63 9.30
C PRO A 183 9.07 -27.64 8.32
N ASP A 184 8.40 -27.26 7.22
CA ASP A 184 8.99 -26.41 6.17
C ASP A 184 8.81 -24.90 6.41
N TYR A 185 7.96 -24.52 7.38
CA TYR A 185 7.67 -23.14 7.78
C TYR A 185 7.17 -22.26 6.63
N THR A 186 6.59 -22.88 5.59
CA THR A 186 6.09 -22.21 4.39
C THR A 186 4.57 -22.05 4.49
N LEU A 187 4.10 -20.84 4.82
CA LEU A 187 2.66 -20.55 5.09
C LEU A 187 1.71 -21.09 4.01
N HIS A 188 2.12 -21.00 2.75
CA HIS A 188 1.35 -21.39 1.57
C HIS A 188 1.05 -22.89 1.50
N ASN A 189 1.81 -23.73 2.20
CA ASN A 189 1.70 -25.18 2.11
C ASN A 189 0.72 -25.78 3.14
N HIS A 190 0.32 -25.04 4.18
CA HIS A 190 -0.36 -25.63 5.34
C HIS A 190 -1.73 -25.02 5.69
N GLY A 191 -2.13 -23.92 5.04
CA GLY A 191 -3.31 -23.14 5.47
C GLY A 191 -4.23 -22.71 4.34
N PHE A 192 -5.40 -22.21 4.73
CA PHE A 192 -6.33 -21.55 3.82
C PHE A 192 -5.95 -20.08 3.68
N MET A 193 -5.67 -19.65 2.45
CA MET A 193 -5.34 -18.27 2.14
C MET A 193 -6.61 -17.46 1.86
N MET A 194 -6.73 -16.31 2.52
CA MET A 194 -7.84 -15.38 2.32
C MET A 194 -7.33 -13.96 2.06
N ASN A 195 -7.64 -13.44 0.87
CA ASN A 195 -7.36 -12.05 0.52
C ASN A 195 -8.38 -11.13 1.21
N LEU A 196 -7.87 -10.14 1.93
CA LEU A 196 -8.65 -9.08 2.57
C LEU A 196 -8.90 -7.88 1.64
N TYR A 197 -8.13 -7.77 0.56
CA TYR A 197 -8.30 -6.74 -0.45
C TYR A 197 -8.50 -7.39 -1.82
N ASP A 198 -9.70 -7.21 -2.40
CA ASP A 198 -10.05 -7.78 -3.72
C ASP A 198 -9.82 -6.75 -4.83
N THR A 199 -8.88 -7.07 -5.73
CA THR A 199 -8.51 -6.22 -6.87
C THR A 199 -9.31 -6.54 -8.13
N SER A 200 -10.17 -7.57 -8.13
CA SER A 200 -10.85 -8.07 -9.33
C SER A 200 -12.00 -7.16 -9.82
N MET A 201 -12.70 -6.51 -8.89
CA MET A 201 -13.85 -5.62 -9.18
C MET A 201 -13.44 -4.17 -9.47
N GLU A 202 -12.20 -3.76 -9.16
CA GLU A 202 -11.77 -2.36 -9.16
C GLU A 202 -11.36 -1.80 -10.52
N LEU A 203 -11.24 -2.63 -11.55
CA LEU A 203 -10.77 -2.20 -12.89
C LEU A 203 -11.77 -1.30 -13.63
N PHE A 204 -13.04 -1.38 -13.26
CA PHE A 204 -14.11 -0.71 -14.00
C PHE A 204 -14.45 0.69 -13.46
N ARG A 205 -13.81 1.12 -12.37
CA ARG A 205 -14.01 2.46 -11.81
C ARG A 205 -12.84 3.34 -12.21
N SER A 206 -13.13 4.33 -13.05
CA SER A 206 -12.13 5.29 -13.53
C SER A 206 -11.68 6.28 -12.47
N ASN A 207 -12.35 6.36 -11.32
CA ASN A 207 -12.08 7.30 -10.24
C ASN A 207 -12.06 6.58 -8.89
N PHE A 208 -11.10 6.95 -8.01
CA PHE A 208 -11.27 6.73 -6.57
C PHE A 208 -12.32 7.70 -6.02
N PRO A 209 -13.08 7.32 -4.98
CA PRO A 209 -13.65 8.32 -4.08
C PRO A 209 -12.52 9.26 -3.62
N PHE A 210 -12.78 10.56 -3.61
CA PHE A 210 -11.77 11.52 -3.20
C PHE A 210 -11.64 11.50 -1.66
N TYR A 211 -10.70 10.71 -1.15
CA TYR A 211 -10.47 10.57 0.28
C TYR A 211 -9.64 11.74 0.80
N LYS A 212 -10.21 12.52 1.74
CA LYS A 212 -9.50 13.65 2.38
C LYS A 212 -8.33 13.18 3.24
N GLU A 213 -8.36 11.93 3.68
CA GLU A 213 -7.31 11.28 4.46
C GLU A 213 -6.05 10.96 3.62
N SER A 214 -6.12 11.00 2.29
CA SER A 214 -5.02 10.67 1.38
C SER A 214 -4.01 11.81 1.18
N VAL A 215 -3.61 12.49 2.26
CA VAL A 215 -2.71 13.65 2.18
C VAL A 215 -1.36 13.24 1.56
N PRO A 216 -0.96 13.85 0.42
CA PRO A 216 0.30 13.53 -0.26
C PRO A 216 1.54 13.89 0.58
N ASP A 217 2.62 13.14 0.41
CA ASP A 217 3.92 13.55 0.94
C ASP A 217 4.57 14.59 0.01
N TYR A 218 4.45 15.86 0.38
CA TYR A 218 4.99 16.97 -0.40
C TYR A 218 6.50 16.96 -0.50
N ASP A 219 7.23 16.57 0.54
CA ASP A 219 8.68 16.59 0.45
C ASP A 219 9.15 15.54 -0.56
N ASP A 220 8.57 14.33 -0.55
CA ASP A 220 8.83 13.28 -1.55
C ASP A 220 8.50 13.72 -2.99
N ILE A 221 7.38 14.44 -3.20
CA ILE A 221 7.06 15.03 -4.51
C ILE A 221 8.13 16.02 -4.95
N LEU A 222 8.55 16.92 -4.06
CA LEU A 222 9.56 17.95 -4.37
C LEU A 222 10.93 17.34 -4.61
N TYR A 223 11.30 16.26 -3.90
CA TYR A 223 12.55 15.53 -4.14
C TYR A 223 12.59 14.98 -5.56
N ARG A 224 11.52 14.31 -6.02
CA ARG A 224 11.43 13.85 -7.42
C ARG A 224 11.46 14.99 -8.43
N LEU A 225 10.86 16.13 -8.08
CA LEU A 225 10.86 17.31 -8.94
C LEU A 225 12.26 17.93 -9.04
N MET A 226 13.02 17.98 -7.94
CA MET A 226 14.43 18.40 -7.95
C MET A 226 15.26 17.55 -8.91
N ASP A 227 15.16 16.21 -8.81
CA ASP A 227 15.91 15.30 -9.67
C ASP A 227 15.57 15.50 -11.16
N THR A 228 14.33 15.91 -11.46
CA THR A 228 13.86 16.15 -12.82
C THR A 228 14.33 17.50 -13.36
N LEU A 229 14.24 18.55 -12.56
CA LEU A 229 14.54 19.92 -12.98
C LEU A 229 16.04 20.24 -12.90
N TYR A 230 16.75 19.61 -11.97
CA TYR A 230 18.14 19.91 -11.62
C TYR A 230 18.95 18.61 -11.41
N PRO A 231 19.09 17.74 -12.43
CA PRO A 231 19.70 16.41 -12.28
C PRO A 231 21.18 16.44 -11.87
N ASP A 232 21.90 17.52 -12.16
CA ASP A 232 23.36 17.64 -11.96
C ASP A 232 23.73 18.60 -10.80
N ILE A 233 22.79 18.90 -9.89
CA ILE A 233 23.01 19.90 -8.83
C ILE A 233 23.60 19.29 -7.55
N GLU A 234 24.67 19.90 -7.03
CA GLU A 234 25.36 19.42 -5.82
C GLU A 234 25.69 20.58 -4.86
N GLY A 235 25.92 20.24 -3.58
CA GLY A 235 26.38 21.18 -2.56
C GLY A 235 25.38 22.30 -2.24
N ASP A 236 25.90 23.51 -1.99
CA ASP A 236 25.09 24.66 -1.55
C ASP A 236 24.00 25.07 -2.56
N GLN A 237 24.23 24.81 -3.86
CA GLN A 237 23.24 25.09 -4.90
C GLN A 237 21.98 24.23 -4.75
N TRP A 238 22.11 23.01 -4.22
CA TRP A 238 20.98 22.13 -3.96
C TRP A 238 20.03 22.73 -2.93
N ALA A 239 20.57 23.26 -1.82
CA ALA A 239 19.77 23.86 -0.76
C ALA A 239 19.02 25.10 -1.23
N ASP A 240 19.65 25.93 -2.06
CA ASP A 240 19.02 27.12 -2.64
C ASP A 240 17.87 26.74 -3.57
N LYS A 241 18.07 25.77 -4.47
CA LYS A 241 17.03 25.27 -5.38
C LYS A 241 15.90 24.54 -4.66
N TRP A 242 16.22 23.77 -3.63
CA TRP A 242 15.22 23.14 -2.76
C TRP A 242 14.29 24.18 -2.12
N ASN A 243 14.87 25.24 -1.55
CA ASN A 243 14.11 26.33 -0.95
C ASN A 243 13.31 27.13 -1.99
N GLU A 244 13.82 27.28 -3.21
CA GLU A 244 13.10 27.88 -4.33
C GLU A 244 11.87 27.05 -4.71
N LEU A 245 12.03 25.73 -4.90
CA LEU A 245 10.90 24.85 -5.20
C LEU A 245 9.84 24.84 -4.09
N LYS A 246 10.23 24.84 -2.82
CA LYS A 246 9.28 24.93 -1.71
C LYS A 246 8.43 26.19 -1.74
N ARG A 247 8.97 27.30 -2.24
CA ARG A 247 8.22 28.56 -2.41
C ARG A 247 7.30 28.51 -3.63
N ASN A 248 7.77 27.95 -4.75
CA ASN A 248 7.02 27.92 -6.00
C ASN A 248 5.94 26.82 -6.05
N CYS A 249 6.11 25.75 -5.27
CA CYS A 249 5.22 24.60 -5.22
C CYS A 249 4.63 24.46 -3.80
N PRO A 250 3.77 25.39 -3.36
CA PRO A 250 3.25 25.38 -2.00
C PRO A 250 2.37 24.15 -1.75
N LYS A 251 2.33 23.72 -0.48
CA LYS A 251 1.39 22.68 -0.05
C LYS A 251 -0.04 23.14 -0.33
N MET A 252 -0.83 22.26 -0.92
CA MET A 252 -2.23 22.52 -1.26
C MET A 252 -3.13 21.77 -0.29
N ASP A 253 -4.29 22.34 0.02
CA ASP A 253 -5.30 21.60 0.75
C ASP A 253 -6.02 20.61 -0.19
N MET A 254 -6.67 19.61 0.41
CA MET A 254 -7.33 18.55 -0.35
C MET A 254 -8.47 19.09 -1.22
N ASP A 255 -9.19 20.13 -0.76
CA ASP A 255 -10.29 20.73 -1.53
C ASP A 255 -9.78 21.47 -2.77
N GLY A 256 -8.64 22.15 -2.68
CA GLY A 256 -7.96 22.80 -3.81
C GLY A 256 -7.45 21.79 -4.83
N ILE A 257 -6.85 20.68 -4.38
CA ILE A 257 -6.44 19.58 -5.27
C ILE A 257 -7.65 19.00 -6.01
N GLU A 258 -8.74 18.74 -5.28
CA GLU A 258 -9.97 18.20 -5.87
C GLU A 258 -10.55 19.14 -6.94
N GLN A 259 -10.50 20.45 -6.70
CA GLN A 259 -10.96 21.46 -7.66
C GLN A 259 -10.11 21.47 -8.93
N ILE A 260 -8.79 21.29 -8.84
CA ILE A 260 -7.92 21.22 -10.03
C ILE A 260 -8.28 19.98 -10.85
N ILE A 261 -8.44 18.82 -10.21
CA ILE A 261 -8.80 17.56 -10.89
C ILE A 261 -10.16 17.68 -11.62
N LYS A 262 -11.08 18.49 -11.09
CA LYS A 262 -12.41 18.69 -11.67
C LYS A 262 -12.45 19.68 -12.84
N LYS A 263 -11.42 20.53 -12.99
CA LYS A 263 -11.28 21.47 -14.12
C LYS A 263 -10.90 20.72 -15.40
#